data_AF-K1RQ83-F1
#
_entry.id   AF-K1RQ83-F1
#
_cell.length_a   1.000
_cell.length_b   1.000
_cell.length_c   1.000
_cell.angle_alpha   90.00
_cell.angle_beta   90.00
_cell.angle_gamma   90.00
#
_symmetry.space_group_name_H-M   'P 1'
#
loop_
_entity.id
_entity.type
_entity.pdbx_description
1 polymer ?
#
loop_
_entity_poly.entity_id
_entity_poly.type
_entity_poly.pdbx_seq_one_letter_code
_entity_poly.pdbx_strand_id
1 'polypeptide(L)' 'MQKKVGREYRIPFEISADPFYSERNLRYLESVMQDVKDGKAHFAEHDLIEVD' A
#
# COMPACT_ATOMS: atom_id res chain seq x y z
N MET A 1 -29.67 13.67 -33.06
CA MET A 1 -30.12 13.59 -31.65
C MET A 1 -29.46 12.38 -31.00
N GLN A 2 -28.28 12.51 -30.37
CA GLN A 2 -28.05 12.71 -28.93
C GLN A 2 -28.80 11.73 -28.00
N LYS A 3 -28.10 10.70 -27.53
CA LYS A 3 -28.12 10.29 -26.11
C LYS A 3 -26.67 10.14 -25.65
N LYS A 4 -26.18 11.15 -24.93
CA LYS A 4 -24.92 11.11 -24.18
C LYS A 4 -24.99 9.93 -23.22
N VAL A 5 -24.22 8.87 -23.46
CA VAL A 5 -23.89 7.92 -22.38
C VAL A 5 -23.04 8.71 -21.40
N GLY A 6 -23.60 8.92 -20.21
CA GLY A 6 -22.95 9.64 -19.13
C GLY A 6 -21.60 9.02 -18.81
N ARG A 7 -20.68 9.90 -18.38
CA ARG A 7 -19.36 9.60 -17.85
C ARG A 7 -19.49 8.65 -16.65
N GLU A 8 -19.61 7.36 -16.90
CA GLU A 8 -19.52 6.34 -15.87
C GLU A 8 -18.07 5.85 -15.84
N TYR A 9 -17.31 6.38 -14.88
CA TYR A 9 -16.07 5.79 -14.38
C TYR A 9 -16.38 4.44 -13.72
N ARG A 10 -16.88 3.48 -14.51
CA ARG A 10 -17.11 2.11 -14.06
C ARG A 10 -15.94 1.29 -14.53
N ILE A 11 -14.93 1.18 -13.68
CA ILE A 11 -13.91 0.16 -13.82
C ILE A 11 -14.64 -1.19 -13.82
N PRO A 12 -14.51 -2.04 -14.86
CA PRO A 12 -15.32 -3.24 -15.03
C PRO A 12 -14.82 -4.43 -14.18
N PHE A 13 -14.18 -4.15 -13.04
CA PHE A 13 -13.68 -5.14 -12.10
C PHE A 13 -13.73 -4.58 -10.68
N GLU A 14 -13.85 -5.47 -9.71
CA GLU A 14 -13.82 -5.13 -8.29
C GLU A 14 -12.43 -4.58 -7.95
N ILE A 15 -12.38 -3.34 -7.46
CA ILE A 15 -11.15 -2.77 -6.90
C ILE A 15 -10.99 -3.39 -5.52
N SER A 16 -10.38 -4.56 -5.43
CA SER A 16 -9.93 -5.08 -4.15
C SER A 16 -8.69 -4.29 -3.73
N ALA A 17 -8.62 -3.91 -2.45
CA ALA A 17 -7.39 -3.34 -1.91
C ALA A 17 -6.27 -4.36 -2.08
N ASP A 18 -5.11 -3.92 -2.56
CA ASP A 18 -3.93 -4.79 -2.64
C ASP A 18 -3.69 -5.42 -1.26
N PRO A 19 -3.51 -6.76 -1.16
CA PRO A 19 -3.23 -7.43 0.11
C PRO A 19 -2.07 -6.81 0.90
N PHE A 20 -1.14 -6.15 0.21
CA PHE A 20 -0.08 -5.35 0.80
C PHE A 20 -0.61 -4.25 1.73
N TYR A 21 -1.71 -3.57 1.37
CA TYR A 21 -2.35 -2.52 2.18
C TYR A 21 -3.41 -3.06 3.16
N SER A 22 -3.32 -4.33 3.57
CA SER A 22 -4.17 -4.84 4.65
C SER A 22 -3.99 -4.02 5.94
N GLU A 23 -5.04 -3.90 6.75
CA GLU A 23 -4.97 -3.14 8.01
C GLU A 23 -3.84 -3.62 8.93
N ARG A 24 -3.54 -4.92 8.91
CA ARG A 24 -2.45 -5.50 9.69
C ARG A 24 -1.09 -4.91 9.28
N ASN A 25 -0.85 -4.81 7.97
CA ASN A 25 0.39 -4.26 7.43
C ASN A 25 0.48 -2.77 7.70
N LEU A 26 -0.61 -2.03 7.54
CA LEU A 26 -0.66 -0.61 7.85
C LEU A 26 -0.33 -0.34 9.32
N ARG A 27 -0.95 -1.07 10.27
CA ARG A 27 -0.65 -0.95 11.70
C ARG A 27 0.81 -1.25 12.02
N TYR A 28 1.40 -2.24 11.36
CA TYR A 28 2.82 -2.56 11.51
C TYR A 28 3.73 -1.43 11.01
N LEU A 29 3.44 -0.86 9.83
CA LEU A 29 4.19 0.28 9.30
C LEU A 29 4.06 1.50 10.20
N GLU A 30 2.88 1.76 10.76
CA GLU A 30 2.65 2.84 11.72
C GLU A 30 3.48 2.66 13.00
N SER A 31 3.57 1.45 13.56
CA SER A 31 4.41 1.20 14.74
C SER A 31 5.89 1.41 14.44
N VAL A 32 6.38 0.91 13.30
CA VAL A 32 7.77 1.13 12.87
C VAL A 32 8.06 2.62 12.72
N MET A 33 7.14 3.38 12.11
CA MET A 33 7.30 4.82 11.95
C MET A 33 7.36 5.56 13.29
N GLN A 34 6.61 5.12 14.31
CA GLN A 34 6.71 5.71 15.64
C GLN A 34 8.04 5.39 16.32
N ASP A 35 8.53 4.15 16.21
CA ASP A 35 9.84 3.80 16.74
C ASP A 35 10.97 4.63 16.08
N VAL A 36 10.84 4.92 14.78
CA VAL A 36 11.76 5.81 14.06
C VAL A 36 11.71 7.23 14.62
N LYS A 37 10.51 7.79 14.81
CA LYS A 37 10.32 9.14 15.35
C LYS A 37 10.82 9.28 16.79
N ASP A 38 10.64 8.24 17.59
CA ASP A 38 11.08 8.17 18.99
C ASP A 38 12.58 7.87 19.12
N GLY A 39 13.29 7.58 18.01
CA GLY A 39 14.70 7.19 18.03
C GLY A 39 14.95 5.80 18.61
N LYS A 40 13.93 4.93 18.67
CA LYS A 40 13.99 3.55 19.18
C LYS A 40 14.10 2.50 18.07
N ALA A 41 13.96 2.90 16.81
CA ALA A 41 14.03 1.99 15.68
C ALA A 41 15.39 1.29 15.61
N HIS A 42 15.35 -0.03 15.51
CA HIS A 42 16.53 -0.84 15.24
C HIS A 42 16.69 -1.02 13.73
N PHE A 43 17.78 -0.48 13.18
CA PHE A 43 18.15 -0.70 11.78
C PHE A 43 19.17 -1.84 11.70
N ALA A 44 18.90 -2.81 10.85
CA ALA A 44 19.84 -3.85 10.48
C ALA A 44 20.23 -3.64 9.02
N GLU A 45 21.52 -3.74 8.71
CA GLU A 45 21.98 -3.80 7.33
C GLU A 45 21.59 -5.15 6.74
N HIS A 46 21.06 -5.13 5.51
CA HIS A 46 20.72 -6.32 4.75
C HIS A 46 21.48 -6.27 3.43
N ASP A 47 22.09 -7.41 3.07
CA ASP A 47 22.75 -7.58 1.78
C ASP A 47 21.74 -7.48 0.63
N LEU A 48 22.22 -7.07 -0.54
CA LEU A 48 21.41 -7.06 -1.75
C LEU A 48 21.01 -8.49 -2.10
N ILE A 49 19.71 -8.71 -2.33
CA ILE A 49 19.20 -10.00 -2.80
C ILE A 49 19.37 -10.03 -4.32
N GLU A 50 20.16 -10.99 -4.82
CA GLU A 50 20.24 -11.26 -6.25
C GLU A 50 18.91 -11.87 -6.73
N VAL A 51 18.38 -11.35 -7.85
CA VAL A 51 17.20 -11.91 -8.52
C VAL A 51 17.72 -12.67 -9.74
N ASP A 52 17.70 -14.00 -9.67
CA ASP A 52 17.85 -14.89 -10.84
C ASP A 52 16.54 -14.95 -11.66
#